data_AF-A0A504J4B4-F1
#
_entry.id   AF-A0A504J4B4-F1
#
_cell.length_a   1.000
_cell.length_b   1.000
_cell.length_c   1.000
_cell.angle_alpha   90.00
_cell.angle_beta   90.00
_cell.angle_gamma   90.00
#
_symmetry.space_group_name_H-M   'P 1'
#
loop_
_entity.id
_entity.type
_entity.pdbx_description
1 polymer ?
#
loop_
_entity_poly.entity_id
_entity_poly.type
_entity_poly.pdbx_seq_one_letter_code
_entity_poly.pdbx_strand_id
1 'polypeptide(L)'
;MGYQSDTQENDLKIVNFPLNHVLLVSQMSDEITTVVNNENYMTINRNLVIPVDLKIRRKDGVGTLNNALIKLPKPTLTRSKLDGITWTNKGKPITYEMGEDGIMEFKGEITEADEEIIVNFPPYVAIFPLEYDETVTF
;
A
#
# COMPACT_ATOMS: atom_id res chain seq x y z
N MET A 1 26.89 -25.73 47.90
CA MET A 1 27.35 -26.10 46.55
C MET A 1 26.25 -25.69 45.58
N GLY A 2 26.23 -24.42 45.18
CA GLY A 2 25.21 -23.87 44.29
C GLY A 2 25.70 -23.93 42.86
N TYR A 3 24.94 -24.59 41.98
CA TYR A 3 25.11 -24.44 40.55
C TYR A 3 24.14 -23.35 40.10
N GLN A 4 24.68 -22.17 39.84
CA GLN A 4 23.97 -21.09 39.18
C GLN A 4 24.30 -21.24 37.69
N SER A 5 23.32 -21.65 36.89
CA SER A 5 23.44 -21.68 35.44
C SER A 5 23.21 -20.26 34.92
N ASP A 6 24.26 -19.59 34.46
CA ASP A 6 24.11 -18.39 33.66
C ASP A 6 23.52 -18.77 32.30
N THR A 7 22.19 -18.75 32.19
CA THR A 7 21.55 -18.56 30.88
C THR A 7 21.84 -17.14 30.45
N GLN A 8 22.85 -16.95 29.59
CA GLN A 8 22.92 -15.76 28.76
C GLN A 8 21.70 -15.76 27.83
N GLU A 9 20.64 -15.12 28.29
CA GLU A 9 19.53 -14.71 27.47
C GLU A 9 20.09 -13.65 26.52
N ASN A 10 20.44 -14.05 25.29
CA ASN A 10 20.74 -13.11 24.22
C ASN A 10 19.45 -12.36 23.92
N ASP A 11 19.25 -11.25 24.64
CA ASP A 11 18.16 -10.30 24.45
C ASP A 11 18.42 -9.55 23.13
N LEU A 12 18.32 -10.25 22.00
CA LEU A 12 18.18 -9.64 20.68
C LEU A 12 16.79 -9.02 20.63
N LYS A 13 16.63 -7.87 21.29
CA LYS A 13 15.53 -6.95 21.02
C LYS A 13 15.75 -6.40 19.62
N ILE A 14 15.29 -7.15 18.61
CA ILE A 14 15.02 -6.57 17.31
C ILE A 14 13.83 -5.64 17.52
N VAL A 15 14.11 -4.38 17.85
CA VAL A 15 13.09 -3.33 17.87
C VAL A 15 12.84 -2.94 16.42
N ASN A 16 11.95 -3.69 15.76
CA ASN A 16 11.48 -3.31 14.43
C ASN A 16 10.51 -2.15 14.57
N PHE A 17 10.98 -0.96 14.23
CA PHE A 17 10.11 0.21 14.22
C PHE A 17 9.30 0.23 12.92
N PRO A 18 7.99 0.51 13.01
CA PRO A 18 7.22 0.89 11.84
C PRO A 18 7.90 2.08 11.15
N LEU A 19 8.10 1.98 9.84
CA LEU A 19 8.55 3.09 9.00
C LEU A 19 7.39 3.53 8.11
N ASN A 20 6.99 4.77 8.26
CA ASN A 20 5.92 5.37 7.47
C ASN A 20 6.44 5.88 6.12
N HIS A 21 5.62 5.69 5.08
CA HIS A 21 5.91 6.11 3.72
C HIS A 21 4.79 6.99 3.19
N VAL A 22 5.19 8.02 2.45
CA VAL A 22 4.27 8.90 1.72
C VAL A 22 4.23 8.44 0.27
N LEU A 23 3.02 8.27 -0.27
CA LEU A 23 2.85 7.97 -1.69
C LEU A 23 3.14 9.24 -2.49
N LEU A 24 4.18 9.21 -3.31
CA LEU A 24 4.61 10.37 -4.10
C LEU A 24 3.70 10.54 -5.32
N VAL A 25 3.62 11.76 -5.86
CA VAL A 25 2.88 12.03 -7.10
C VAL A 25 3.41 11.19 -8.27
N SER A 26 4.73 10.96 -8.33
CA SER A 26 5.37 10.08 -9.33
C SER A 26 5.03 8.59 -9.19
N GLN A 27 4.32 8.23 -8.11
CA GLN A 27 3.83 6.89 -7.83
C GLN A 27 2.33 6.76 -8.08
N MET A 28 1.67 7.77 -8.64
CA MET A 28 0.25 7.76 -8.95
C MET A 28 0.01 8.15 -10.39
N SER A 29 -0.95 7.49 -11.05
CA SER A 29 -1.39 7.93 -12.37
C SER A 29 -2.05 9.30 -12.33
N ASP A 30 -2.10 9.95 -13.49
CA ASP A 30 -2.68 11.27 -13.62
C ASP A 30 -4.17 11.35 -13.30
N GLU A 31 -4.88 10.23 -13.30
CA GLU A 31 -6.31 10.17 -13.01
C GLU A 31 -6.64 10.40 -11.53
N ILE A 32 -5.69 10.12 -10.63
CA ILE A 32 -5.94 10.12 -9.18
C ILE A 32 -4.97 11.03 -8.41
N THR A 33 -5.40 11.47 -7.25
CA THR A 33 -4.55 12.21 -6.31
C THR A 33 -4.84 11.74 -4.89
N THR A 34 -3.84 11.83 -4.01
CA THR A 34 -4.06 11.66 -2.57
C THR A 34 -4.95 12.78 -2.04
N VAL A 35 -5.78 12.43 -1.07
CA VAL A 35 -6.61 13.37 -0.30
C VAL A 35 -5.81 14.00 0.83
N VAL A 36 -4.86 13.24 1.40
CA VAL A 36 -4.03 13.64 2.53
C VAL A 36 -2.56 13.59 2.12
N ASN A 37 -1.78 14.60 2.51
CA ASN A 37 -0.33 14.66 2.26
C ASN A 37 0.50 13.84 3.28
N ASN A 38 -0.15 13.01 4.09
CA ASN A 38 0.50 12.31 5.19
C ASN A 38 0.85 10.86 4.81
N GLU A 39 1.45 10.17 5.76
CA GLU A 39 1.81 8.75 5.76
C GLU A 39 0.65 7.91 5.18
N ASN A 40 0.89 7.22 4.07
CA ASN A 40 -0.12 6.51 3.28
C ASN A 40 0.00 4.99 3.42
N TYR A 41 1.22 4.51 3.60
CA TYR A 41 1.47 3.11 3.90
C TYR A 41 2.68 3.02 4.81
N MET A 42 2.83 1.88 5.46
CA MET A 42 3.86 1.66 6.45
C MET A 42 4.54 0.32 6.18
N THR A 43 5.84 0.26 6.46
CA THR A 43 6.60 -0.99 6.47
C THR A 43 6.94 -1.39 7.88
N ILE A 44 6.56 -2.60 8.27
CA ILE A 44 6.99 -3.26 9.50
C ILE A 44 8.12 -4.24 9.14
N ASN A 45 9.10 -4.40 10.01
CA ASN A 45 10.27 -5.26 9.76
C ASN A 45 10.98 -4.96 8.42
N ARG A 46 10.92 -3.70 7.97
CA ARG A 46 11.51 -3.16 6.73
C ARG A 46 10.90 -3.62 5.41
N ASN A 47 10.03 -4.63 5.40
CA ASN A 47 9.43 -5.12 4.15
C ASN A 47 7.99 -5.67 4.26
N LEU A 48 7.36 -5.73 5.44
CA LEU A 48 5.93 -6.01 5.54
C LEU A 48 5.15 -4.71 5.28
N VAL A 49 4.53 -4.59 4.12
CA VAL A 49 3.77 -3.41 3.70
C VAL A 49 2.33 -3.50 4.20
N ILE A 50 1.85 -2.44 4.85
CA ILE A 50 0.46 -2.30 5.28
C ILE A 50 -0.11 -0.93 4.88
N PRO A 51 -1.39 -0.83 4.52
CA PRO A 51 -2.04 0.46 4.27
C PRO A 51 -2.23 1.22 5.59
N VAL A 52 -2.03 2.55 5.58
CA VAL A 52 -2.29 3.43 6.72
C VAL A 52 -2.96 4.70 6.20
N ASP A 53 -4.25 4.86 6.48
CA ASP A 53 -5.03 6.06 6.13
C ASP A 53 -4.91 6.56 4.66
N LEU A 54 -4.55 5.67 3.72
CA LEU A 54 -4.45 6.01 2.30
C LEU A 54 -5.84 6.25 1.72
N LYS A 55 -6.08 7.49 1.33
CA LYS A 55 -7.27 7.93 0.62
C LYS A 55 -6.89 8.61 -0.67
N ILE A 56 -7.48 8.16 -1.77
CA ILE A 56 -7.29 8.74 -3.09
C ILE A 56 -8.64 9.22 -3.63
N ARG A 57 -8.60 10.22 -4.48
CA ARG A 57 -9.76 10.75 -5.21
C ARG A 57 -9.41 10.88 -6.67
N ARG A 58 -10.42 10.80 -7.53
CA ARG A 58 -10.26 11.12 -8.95
C ARG A 58 -10.03 12.63 -9.11
N LYS A 59 -9.04 13.03 -9.93
CA LYS A 59 -8.69 14.44 -10.12
C LYS A 59 -9.82 15.23 -10.78
N ASP A 60 -10.43 14.64 -11.82
CA ASP A 60 -11.48 15.29 -12.63
C ASP A 60 -12.90 15.11 -12.08
N GLY A 61 -13.03 14.77 -10.79
CA GLY A 61 -14.33 14.53 -10.14
C GLY A 61 -14.96 13.21 -10.60
N VAL A 62 -16.27 13.23 -10.89
CA VAL A 62 -17.08 12.04 -11.20
C VAL A 62 -16.69 11.40 -12.53
N GLY A 63 -16.72 10.07 -12.59
CA GLY A 63 -16.43 9.28 -13.79
C GLY A 63 -15.90 7.88 -13.49
N THR A 64 -15.71 7.10 -14.54
CA THR A 64 -15.12 5.75 -14.49
C THR A 64 -13.62 5.83 -14.26
N LEU A 65 -13.10 4.96 -13.40
CA LEU A 65 -11.67 4.72 -13.19
C LEU A 65 -11.16 3.76 -14.27
N ASN A 66 -10.42 4.28 -15.24
CA ASN A 66 -9.91 3.49 -16.37
C ASN A 66 -8.40 3.29 -16.33
N ASN A 67 -7.68 4.17 -15.63
CA ASN A 67 -6.24 4.16 -15.50
C ASN A 67 -5.83 4.69 -14.12
N ALA A 68 -6.61 4.36 -13.08
CA ALA A 68 -6.32 4.73 -11.70
C ALA A 68 -5.29 3.76 -11.12
N LEU A 69 -4.02 4.16 -11.11
CA LEU A 69 -2.89 3.30 -10.77
C LEU A 69 -2.07 3.91 -9.64
N ILE A 70 -1.64 3.07 -8.69
CA ILE A 70 -0.63 3.43 -7.69
C ILE A 70 0.56 2.45 -7.75
N LYS A 71 1.76 2.96 -7.55
CA LYS A 71 3.00 2.16 -7.40
C LYS A 71 3.25 1.91 -5.92
N LEU A 72 3.31 0.64 -5.56
CA LEU A 72 3.72 0.17 -4.24
C LEU A 72 4.99 -0.69 -4.36
N PRO A 73 5.66 -1.01 -3.24
CA PRO A 73 6.80 -1.93 -3.29
C PRO A 73 6.43 -3.28 -3.92
N LYS A 74 7.31 -3.83 -4.75
CA LYS A 74 7.11 -5.13 -5.41
C LYS A 74 6.94 -6.25 -4.37
N PRO A 75 5.90 -7.09 -4.48
CA PRO A 75 5.69 -8.21 -3.55
C PRO A 75 6.75 -9.33 -3.73
N THR A 76 7.07 -10.03 -2.64
CA THR A 76 7.94 -11.22 -2.66
C THR A 76 7.12 -12.44 -3.05
N LEU A 77 6.87 -12.61 -4.35
CA LEU A 77 6.52 -13.85 -5.08
C LEU A 77 5.87 -15.01 -4.29
N THR A 78 4.76 -14.77 -3.60
CA THR A 78 3.93 -15.86 -3.00
C THR A 78 2.50 -15.89 -3.55
N ARG A 79 2.08 -14.85 -4.25
CA ARG A 79 0.84 -14.79 -5.02
C ARG A 79 1.12 -14.05 -6.33
N SER A 80 0.67 -14.62 -7.45
CA SER A 80 0.79 -14.01 -8.78
C SER A 80 0.00 -12.71 -8.91
N LYS A 81 -0.90 -12.44 -7.96
CA LYS A 81 -1.79 -11.28 -7.93
C LYS A 81 -2.33 -11.05 -6.52
N LEU A 82 -2.47 -9.79 -6.12
CA LEU A 82 -3.25 -9.37 -4.97
C LEU A 82 -4.48 -8.61 -5.48
N ASP A 83 -5.65 -9.20 -5.39
CA ASP A 83 -6.91 -8.60 -5.83
C ASP A 83 -7.93 -8.53 -4.69
N GLY A 84 -8.87 -7.61 -4.81
CA GLY A 84 -9.89 -7.43 -3.80
C GLY A 84 -10.89 -6.32 -4.13
N ILE A 85 -11.70 -6.03 -3.12
CA ILE A 85 -12.67 -4.93 -3.14
C ILE A 85 -12.25 -3.97 -2.03
N THR A 86 -12.18 -2.69 -2.38
CA THR A 86 -12.11 -1.60 -1.42
C THR A 86 -13.37 -0.74 -1.54
N TRP A 87 -13.52 0.24 -0.66
CA TRP A 87 -14.75 1.01 -0.57
C TRP A 87 -14.48 2.50 -0.63
N THR A 88 -15.44 3.23 -1.19
CA THR A 88 -15.44 4.68 -1.09
C THR A 88 -15.98 5.13 0.28
N ASN A 89 -15.70 6.38 0.66
CA ASN A 89 -16.32 7.03 1.82
C ASN A 89 -17.87 7.12 1.72
N LYS A 90 -18.45 6.89 0.54
CA LYS A 90 -19.90 6.79 0.29
C LYS A 90 -20.43 5.35 0.31
N GLY A 91 -19.58 4.37 0.59
CA GLY A 91 -19.97 2.96 0.66
C GLY A 91 -20.16 2.29 -0.69
N LYS A 92 -19.52 2.80 -1.76
CA LYS A 92 -19.50 2.13 -3.07
C LYS A 92 -18.29 1.21 -3.20
N PRO A 93 -18.45 0.01 -3.77
CA PRO A 93 -17.33 -0.90 -3.98
C PRO A 93 -16.49 -0.44 -5.17
N ILE A 94 -15.17 -0.50 -5.01
CA ILE A 94 -14.16 -0.32 -6.05
C ILE A 94 -13.32 -1.59 -6.07
N THR A 95 -13.15 -2.23 -7.22
CA THR A 95 -12.26 -3.38 -7.33
C THR A 95 -10.83 -2.91 -7.49
N TYR A 96 -9.88 -3.68 -6.98
CA TYR A 96 -8.47 -3.45 -7.25
C TYR A 96 -7.73 -4.74 -7.56
N GLU A 97 -6.63 -4.60 -8.26
CA GLU A 97 -5.67 -5.67 -8.53
C GLU A 97 -4.24 -5.14 -8.50
N MET A 98 -3.32 -5.94 -7.96
CA MET A 98 -1.89 -5.64 -7.94
C MET A 98 -1.11 -6.85 -8.42
N GLY A 99 -0.21 -6.60 -9.38
CA GLY A 99 0.69 -7.61 -9.93
C GLY A 99 2.00 -7.75 -9.15
N GLU A 100 2.91 -8.56 -9.70
CA GLU A 100 4.27 -8.75 -9.18
C GLU A 100 5.17 -7.52 -9.38
N ASP A 101 4.76 -6.61 -10.27
CA ASP A 101 5.37 -5.31 -10.49
C ASP A 101 5.04 -4.29 -9.39
N GLY A 102 4.11 -4.59 -8.49
CA GLY A 102 3.67 -3.67 -7.44
C GLY A 102 2.80 -2.53 -7.96
N ILE A 103 2.30 -2.62 -9.20
CA ILE A 103 1.31 -1.69 -9.75
C ILE A 103 -0.07 -2.14 -9.29
N MET A 104 -0.74 -1.31 -8.51
CA MET A 104 -2.13 -1.53 -8.09
C MET A 104 -3.07 -0.69 -8.95
N GLU A 105 -3.96 -1.35 -9.67
CA GLU A 105 -4.99 -0.76 -10.52
C GLU A 105 -6.35 -0.79 -9.82
N PHE A 106 -7.08 0.32 -9.87
CA PHE A 106 -8.44 0.46 -9.37
C PHE A 106 -9.44 0.54 -10.51
N LYS A 107 -10.53 -0.22 -10.41
CA LYS A 107 -11.62 -0.28 -11.39
C LYS A 107 -12.96 -0.02 -10.69
N GLY A 108 -13.75 0.88 -11.26
CA GLY A 108 -15.04 1.28 -10.70
C GLY A 108 -15.51 2.63 -11.21
N GLU A 109 -16.52 3.18 -10.56
CA GLU A 109 -17.12 4.46 -10.93
C GLU A 109 -17.21 5.37 -9.71
N ILE A 110 -16.74 6.61 -9.89
CA ILE A 110 -16.90 7.72 -8.95
C ILE A 110 -18.14 8.50 -9.37
N THR A 111 -19.11 8.61 -8.47
CA THR A 111 -20.43 9.18 -8.79
C THR A 111 -20.72 10.48 -8.06
N GLU A 112 -19.97 10.78 -7.02
CA GLU A 112 -20.04 12.03 -6.28
C GLU A 112 -18.67 12.73 -6.30
N ALA A 113 -18.66 14.07 -6.34
CA ALA A 113 -17.43 14.84 -6.50
C ALA A 113 -16.51 14.82 -5.26
N ASP A 114 -17.08 14.55 -4.08
CA ASP A 114 -16.38 14.39 -2.80
C ASP A 114 -16.15 12.91 -2.42
N GLU A 115 -16.36 12.01 -3.38
CA GLU A 115 -16.16 10.58 -3.18
C GLU A 115 -14.66 10.24 -3.19
N GLU A 116 -14.22 9.59 -2.12
CA GLU A 116 -12.84 9.21 -1.87
C GLU A 116 -12.75 7.70 -1.78
N ILE A 117 -11.82 7.10 -2.51
CA ILE A 117 -11.49 5.69 -2.41
C ILE A 117 -10.63 5.52 -1.17
N ILE A 118 -11.13 4.77 -0.19
CA ILE A 118 -10.35 4.35 0.97
C ILE A 118 -9.54 3.16 0.48
N VAL A 119 -8.22 3.29 0.35
CA VAL A 119 -7.38 2.21 -0.17
C VAL A 119 -7.03 1.27 0.97
N ASN A 120 -7.64 0.10 0.97
CA ASN A 120 -7.37 -0.93 1.95
C ASN A 120 -7.03 -2.25 1.25
N PHE A 121 -5.82 -2.73 1.46
CA PHE A 121 -5.32 -3.98 0.91
C PHE A 121 -4.74 -4.86 2.03
N PRO A 122 -4.80 -6.20 1.89
CA PRO A 122 -4.16 -7.11 2.83
C PRO A 122 -2.66 -6.81 2.97
N PRO A 123 -2.11 -6.85 4.19
CA PRO A 123 -0.67 -6.81 4.40
C PRO A 123 0.07 -7.81 3.50
N TYR A 124 1.18 -7.40 2.91
CA TYR A 124 2.01 -8.28 2.09
C TYR A 124 3.50 -8.03 2.32
N VAL A 125 4.31 -9.05 2.02
CA VAL A 125 5.76 -8.98 2.15
C VAL A 125 6.34 -8.49 0.83
N ALA A 126 7.02 -7.36 0.83
CA ALA A 126 7.72 -6.79 -0.31
C ALA A 126 9.16 -7.29 -0.41
N ILE A 127 9.74 -7.20 -1.62
CA ILE A 127 11.16 -7.45 -1.86
C ILE A 127 11.98 -6.54 -0.95
N PHE A 128 13.10 -7.06 -0.44
CA PHE A 128 14.03 -6.32 0.41
C PHE A 128 15.43 -6.27 -0.23
N PRO A 129 16.05 -5.09 -0.43
CA PRO A 129 15.50 -3.75 -0.16
C PRO A 129 14.24 -3.46 -0.99
N LEU A 130 13.43 -2.47 -0.56
CA LEU A 130 12.19 -2.14 -1.25
C LEU A 130 12.48 -1.75 -2.71
N GLU A 131 11.87 -2.46 -3.63
CA GLU A 131 11.94 -2.21 -5.06
C GLU A 131 10.59 -1.72 -5.56
N TYR A 132 10.60 -0.81 -6.54
CA TYR A 132 9.40 -0.28 -7.18
C TYR A 132 9.47 -0.58 -8.68
N ASP A 133 8.35 -0.55 -9.37
CA ASP A 133 8.38 -0.58 -10.82
C ASP A 133 8.99 0.69 -11.40
N GLU A 134 9.94 0.51 -12.31
CA GLU A 134 10.64 1.59 -13.02
C GLU A 134 10.14 1.76 -14.46
N THR A 135 9.29 0.84 -14.95
CA THR A 135 8.87 0.78 -16.36
C THR A 135 7.66 1.66 -16.63
N VAL A 136 6.71 1.72 -15.71
CA VAL A 136 5.56 2.60 -15.75
C VAL A 136 6.04 3.99 -15.34
N THR A 137 5.85 4.99 -16.19
CA THR A 137 6.02 6.41 -15.84
C THR A 137 4.67 7.09 -15.94
N PHE A 138 4.33 7.87 -14.91
CA PHE A 138 3.13 8.69 -14.88
C PHE A 138 3.50 10.12 -15.28
#